data_AF-A0A1Q6LPK5-F1
#
_entry.id   AF-A0A1Q6LPK5-F1
#
_cell.length_a   1.000
_cell.length_b   1.000
_cell.length_c   1.000
_cell.angle_alpha   90.00
_cell.angle_beta   90.00
_cell.angle_gamma   90.00
#
_symmetry.space_group_name_H-M   'P 1'
#
loop_
_entity.id
_entity.type
_entity.pdbx_description
1 polymer ?
#
loop_
_entity_poly.entity_id
_entity_poly.type
_entity_poly.pdbx_seq_one_letter_code
_entity_poly.pdbx_strand_id
1 'polypeptide(L)' 'MTICPEERCTGCGACQSACPADCIALALNRAGDRVAMIDFARCFTRPCYAKAARRWLPTQ' A
#
# COMPACT_ATOMS: atom_id res chain seq x y z
N MET A 1 -6.68 -7.15 -4.30
CA MET A 1 -6.22 -7.02 -2.90
C MET A 1 -6.05 -5.54 -2.60
N THR A 2 -7.14 -4.85 -2.26
CA THR A 2 -7.11 -3.43 -1.88
C THR A 2 -6.40 -3.27 -0.54
N ILE A 3 -5.60 -2.21 -0.37
CA ILE A 3 -4.98 -1.87 0.92
C ILE A 3 -6.07 -1.76 2.00
N CYS A 4 -5.81 -2.31 3.19
CA CYS A 4 -6.72 -2.27 4.33
C CYS A 4 -7.13 -0.82 4.66
N PRO A 5 -8.39 -0.57 5.02
CA PRO A 5 -8.83 0.75 5.47
C PRO A 5 -8.06 1.16 6.74
N GLU A 6 -7.91 2.47 6.94
CA GLU A 6 -7.11 3.04 8.03
C GLU A 6 -7.49 2.50 9.42
N GLU A 7 -8.78 2.35 9.68
CA GLU A 7 -9.38 1.77 10.90
C GLU A 7 -8.98 0.31 11.18
N ARG A 8 -8.57 -0.43 10.14
CA ARG A 8 -8.13 -1.84 10.23
C ARG A 8 -6.64 -1.99 9.95
N CYS A 9 -5.94 -0.87 9.78
CA CYS A 9 -4.51 -0.90 9.58
C CYS A 9 -3.83 -1.25 10.91
N THR A 10 -3.15 -2.39 10.95
CA THR A 10 -2.38 -2.82 12.12
C THR A 10 -0.95 -2.26 12.12
N GLY A 11 -0.60 -1.44 11.11
CA GLY A 11 0.76 -0.93 10.95
C GLY A 11 1.80 -2.01 10.65
N CYS A 12 1.39 -3.17 10.11
CA CYS A 12 2.27 -4.32 9.91
C CYS A 12 3.38 -4.13 8.85
N GLY A 13 3.27 -3.12 7.97
CA GLY A 13 4.27 -2.82 6.94
C GLY A 13 4.30 -3.78 5.75
N ALA A 14 3.38 -4.75 5.67
CA ALA A 14 3.30 -5.67 4.54
C ALA A 14 3.03 -4.93 3.22
N CYS A 15 2.17 -3.91 3.25
CA CYS A 15 1.89 -3.08 2.07
C CYS A 15 3.11 -2.25 1.64
N GLN A 16 3.89 -1.72 2.59
CA GLN A 16 5.13 -1.00 2.30
C GLN A 16 6.14 -1.90 1.59
N SER A 17 6.39 -3.10 2.12
CA SER A 17 7.34 -4.05 1.51
C SER A 17 6.86 -4.59 0.16
N ALA A 18 5.54 -4.72 -0.03
CA ALA A 18 4.96 -5.18 -1.28
C ALA A 18 4.87 -4.09 -2.35
N CYS A 19 5.06 -2.81 -2.01
CA CYS A 19 4.88 -1.71 -2.94
C CYS A 19 6.12 -1.52 -3.81
N PRO A 20 6.05 -1.78 -5.12
CA PRO A 20 7.20 -1.59 -6.02
C PRO A 20 7.52 -0.10 -6.26
N ALA A 21 6.57 0.80 -5.97
CA ALA A 21 6.72 2.23 -6.14
C ALA A 21 7.36 2.91 -4.91
N ASP A 22 7.51 2.17 -3.81
CA ASP A 22 7.89 2.72 -2.50
C ASP A 22 7.09 3.98 -2.12
N CYS A 23 5.79 4.01 -2.48
CA CYS A 23 4.91 5.16 -2.28
C CYS A 23 4.08 5.06 -0.99
N ILE A 24 4.43 4.12 -0.10
CA ILE A 24 3.71 3.84 1.14
C ILE A 24 4.66 4.02 2.31
N ALA A 25 4.27 4.87 3.26
CA ALA A 25 5.01 5.09 4.50
C ALA A 25 4.12 4.74 5.71
N LEU A 26 4.69 4.16 6.75
CA LEU A 26 3.97 3.97 8.01
C LEU A 26 4.11 5.21 8.89
N ALA A 27 2.99 5.79 9.32
CA ALA A 27 2.94 6.93 10.23
C ALA A 27 1.83 6.76 11.26
N LEU A 28 1.86 7.58 12.31
CA LEU A 28 0.78 7.63 13.28
C LEU A 28 -0.30 8.59 12.78
N ASN A 29 -1.57 8.16 12.82
CA ASN A 29 -2.69 9.07 12.62
C ASN A 29 -2.89 9.94 13.87
N ARG A 30 -3.85 10.88 13.82
CA ARG A 30 -4.22 11.73 14.97
C ARG A 30 -4.80 10.95 16.16
N ALA A 31 -5.26 9.72 15.95
CA ALA A 31 -5.76 8.84 17.00
C ALA A 31 -4.64 8.04 17.71
N GLY A 32 -3.39 8.11 17.20
CA GLY A 32 -2.26 7.35 17.73
C GLY A 32 -2.13 5.94 17.15
N ASP A 33 -2.91 5.60 16.13
CA ASP A 33 -2.81 4.30 15.44
C ASP A 33 -1.72 4.33 14.38
N ARG A 34 -1.00 3.22 14.24
CA ARG A 34 0.00 3.02 13.18
C ARG A 34 -0.69 2.68 11.86
N VAL A 35 -0.74 3.65 10.96
CA VAL A 35 -1.42 3.53 9.67
C VAL A 35 -0.46 3.71 8.49
N ALA A 36 -0.81 3.12 7.35
CA ALA A 36 -0.09 3.31 6.10
C ALA A 36 -0.57 4.59 5.41
N MET A 37 0.31 5.57 5.28
CA MET A 37 0.15 6.78 4.48
C MET A 37 0.58 6.49 3.04
N ILE A 38 -0.28 6.83 2.08
CA ILE A 38 0.00 6.61 0.66
C ILE A 38 0.27 7.96 0.00
N ASP A 39 1.44 8.10 -0.61
CA ASP A 39 1.76 9.24 -1.44
C ASP A 39 1.18 9.02 -2.85
N PHE A 40 0.03 9.66 -3.10
CA PHE A 40 -0.66 9.55 -4.38
C PHE A 40 0.08 10.24 -5.54
N ALA A 41 1.04 11.13 -5.25
CA ALA A 41 1.84 11.79 -6.28
C ALA A 41 2.95 10.87 -6.81
N ARG A 42 3.47 9.98 -5.96
CA ARG A 42 4.49 8.97 -6.30
C ARG A 42 3.91 7.63 -6.74
N CYS A 43 2.66 7.36 -6.39
CA CYS A 43 1.98 6.13 -6.79
C CYS A 43 1.60 6.16 -8.28
N PHE A 44 2.46 5.61 -9.14
CA PHE A 44 2.29 5.57 -10.60
C PHE A 44 1.04 4.81 -11.10
N THR A 45 0.33 4.12 -10.21
CA THR A 45 -0.92 3.42 -10.49
C THR A 45 -1.99 3.83 -9.49
N ARG A 46 -2.96 4.64 -9.93
CA ARG A 46 -4.27 4.74 -9.28
C ARG A 46 -4.97 3.40 -9.51
N PRO A 47 -5.40 2.60 -8.53
CA PRO A 47 -5.15 2.57 -7.08
C PRO A 47 -3.94 1.69 -6.72
N CYS A 48 -3.42 1.89 -5.51
CA CYS A 48 -2.28 1.25 -4.83
C CYS A 48 -2.18 -0.30 -4.86
N TYR A 49 -3.05 -1.02 -5.57
CA TYR A 49 -2.98 -2.47 -5.78
C TYR A 49 -3.20 -2.97 -7.22
N ALA A 50 -3.46 -2.12 -8.23
CA ALA A 50 -3.90 -2.60 -9.54
C ALA A 50 -2.80 -3.19 -10.47
N LYS A 51 -1.54 -3.33 -10.01
CA LYS A 51 -0.45 -3.89 -10.86
C LYS A 51 0.37 -5.03 -10.24
N ALA A 52 -0.07 -5.66 -9.16
CA ALA A 52 0.42 -7.01 -8.84
C ALA A 52 -0.05 -8.08 -9.87
N ALA A 53 -1.00 -7.73 -10.75
CA ALA A 53 -1.54 -8.63 -11.78
C ALA A 53 -0.82 -8.58 -13.16
N ARG A 54 0.29 -7.83 -13.34
CA ARG A 54 1.03 -7.82 -14.63
C ARG A 54 2.50 -8.24 -14.53
N ARG A 55 2.96 -8.66 -13.36
CA ARG A 55 4.32 -9.20 -13.12
C ARG A 55 4.30 -10.61 -12.51
N TRP A 56 3.10 -11.12 -12.18
CA TRP A 56 2.81 -12.51 -11.79
C TRP A 56 1.85 -13.17 -12.79
N LEU A 57 2.03 -12.87 -14.08
CA LEU A 57 1.79 -13.86 -15.13
C LEU A 57 3.16 -14.48 -15.42
N PRO A 58 3.57 -15.60 -14.79
CA PRO A 58 4.20 -16.60 -15.63
C PRO A 58 3.13 -16.94 -16.67
N THR A 59 3.43 -16.78 -17.95
CA THR A 59 2.64 -17.27 -19.08
C THR A 59 1.57 -18.29 -18.69
N GLN A 60 0.30 -17.86 -18.68
CA GLN A 60 -0.90 -18.53 -19.22
C GLN A 60 -2.03 -17.49 -19.30
#